data_AF-A0A158NXY4-F1
#
_entry.id   AF-A0A158NXY4-F1
#
_cell.length_a   1.000
_cell.length_b   1.000
_cell.length_c   1.000
_cell.angle_alpha   90.00
_cell.angle_beta   90.00
_cell.angle_gamma   90.00
#
_symmetry.space_group_name_H-M   'P 1'
#
loop_
_entity.id
_entity.type
_entity.pdbx_description
1 polymer ?
#
loop_
_entity_poly.entity_id
_entity_poly.type
_entity_poly.pdbx_seq_one_letter_code
_entity_poly.pdbx_strand_id
1 'polypeptide(L)'
;MGESLRREILRVFKKLHRTRLKTFEGDEYALQVVRDQINKEYRKYKNVTNQAVIEELNKFAQEVECEIRTTVIQAIETAPRRHCDLLQMSW
;
A
#
# COMPACT_ATOMS: atom_id res chain seq x y z
N MET A 1 4.92 6.47 -28.41
CA MET A 1 5.33 6.65 -27.00
C MET A 1 4.19 6.46 -26.00
N GLY A 2 3.00 7.05 -26.19
CA GLY A 2 1.89 6.96 -25.21
C GLY A 2 1.38 5.56 -24.85
N GLU A 3 1.53 4.55 -25.72
CA GLU A 3 1.13 3.18 -25.38
C GLU A 3 2.02 2.50 -24.33
N SER A 4 3.33 2.79 -24.33
CA SER A 4 4.27 2.19 -23.36
C SER A 4 3.94 2.66 -21.95
N LEU A 5 3.67 3.96 -21.81
CA LEU A 5 3.34 4.59 -20.54
C LEU A 5 1.97 4.13 -20.03
N ARG A 6 0.97 4.02 -20.90
CA ARG A 6 -0.32 3.42 -20.52
C ARG A 6 -0.18 2.00 -20.00
N ARG A 7 0.67 1.18 -20.63
CA ARG A 7 0.95 -0.19 -20.15
C ARG A 7 1.62 -0.17 -18.77
N GLU A 8 2.56 0.75 -18.55
CA GLU A 8 3.26 0.89 -17.28
C GLU A 8 2.33 1.32 -16.14
N ILE A 9 1.50 2.35 -16.37
CA ILE A 9 0.50 2.82 -15.40
C ILE A 9 -0.44 1.69 -15.00
N LEU A 10 -0.91 0.90 -15.98
CA LEU A 10 -1.78 -0.26 -15.71
C LEU A 10 -1.04 -1.37 -14.95
N ARG A 11 0.27 -1.54 -15.17
CA ARG A 11 1.08 -2.50 -14.39
C ARG A 11 1.18 -2.05 -12.93
N VAL A 12 1.50 -0.77 -12.67
CA VAL A 12 1.56 -0.22 -11.31
C VAL A 12 0.21 -0.29 -10.62
N PHE A 13 -0.87 0.10 -11.31
CA PHE A 13 -2.24 0.00 -10.79
C PHE A 13 -2.59 -1.43 -10.36
N LYS A 14 -2.34 -2.42 -11.23
CA LYS A 14 -2.58 -3.84 -10.91
C LYS A 14 -1.70 -4.32 -9.75
N LYS A 15 -0.45 -3.85 -9.67
CA LYS A 15 0.47 -4.17 -8.58
C LYS A 15 -0.08 -3.65 -7.25
N LEU A 16 -0.49 -2.39 -7.18
CA LEU A 16 -1.10 -1.77 -6.00
C LEU A 16 -2.30 -2.58 -5.49
N HIS A 17 -3.18 -2.98 -6.40
CA HIS A 17 -4.34 -3.79 -6.07
C HIS A 17 -3.98 -5.17 -5.49
N ARG A 18 -2.92 -5.80 -6.00
CA ARG A 18 -2.42 -7.08 -5.47
C ARG A 18 -1.75 -6.89 -4.11
N THR A 19 -0.97 -5.83 -3.95
CA THR A 19 -0.28 -5.50 -2.70
C THR A 19 -1.30 -5.26 -1.60
N ARG A 20 -2.35 -4.44 -1.83
CA ARG A 20 -3.39 -4.22 -0.83
C ARG A 20 -4.08 -5.52 -0.38
N LEU A 21 -4.35 -6.44 -1.32
CA LEU A 21 -5.04 -7.70 -1.00
C LEU A 21 -4.22 -8.57 -0.05
N LYS A 22 -2.90 -8.61 -0.25
CA LYS A 22 -1.98 -9.33 0.64
C LYS A 22 -1.76 -8.59 1.96
N THR A 23 -1.68 -7.27 1.90
CA THR A 23 -1.38 -6.43 3.05
C THR A 23 -2.53 -6.38 4.06
N PHE A 24 -3.77 -6.25 3.58
CA PHE A 24 -4.98 -6.13 4.40
C PHE A 24 -5.80 -7.44 4.37
N GLU A 25 -5.13 -8.58 4.22
CA GLU A 25 -5.80 -9.88 4.23
C GLU A 25 -6.55 -10.08 5.55
N GLY A 26 -7.86 -10.37 5.47
CA GLY A 26 -8.73 -10.53 6.64
C GLY A 26 -9.38 -9.24 7.16
N ASP A 27 -9.04 -8.07 6.63
CA ASP A 27 -9.70 -6.78 6.96
C ASP A 27 -10.51 -6.27 5.76
N GLU A 28 -11.77 -6.72 5.67
CA GLU A 28 -12.68 -6.34 4.57
C GLU A 28 -12.94 -4.84 4.50
N TYR A 29 -13.01 -4.16 5.65
CA TYR A 29 -13.23 -2.72 5.72
C TYR A 29 -12.03 -1.96 5.14
N ALA A 30 -10.81 -2.27 5.59
CA ALA A 30 -9.60 -1.67 5.05
C ALA A 30 -9.44 -1.99 3.57
N LEU A 31 -9.74 -3.22 3.14
CA LEU A 31 -9.71 -3.60 1.73
C LEU A 31 -10.66 -2.76 0.87
N GLN A 32 -11.84 -2.42 1.37
CA GLN A 32 -12.81 -1.59 0.65
C GLN A 32 -12.41 -0.11 0.65
N VAL A 33 -12.00 0.45 1.79
CA VAL A 33 -11.54 1.84 1.90
C VAL A 33 -10.35 2.11 0.98
N VAL A 34 -9.34 1.23 1.01
CA VAL A 34 -8.14 1.38 0.18
C VAL A 34 -8.49 1.19 -1.30
N ARG A 35 -9.42 0.28 -1.65
CA ARG A 35 -9.94 0.15 -3.03
C ARG A 35 -10.50 1.46 -3.55
N ASP A 36 -11.36 2.08 -2.76
CA ASP A 36 -12.10 3.26 -3.17
C ASP A 36 -11.18 4.47 -3.28
N GLN A 37 -10.20 4.59 -2.37
CA GLN A 37 -9.18 5.63 -2.44
C GLN A 37 -8.29 5.48 -3.68
N ILE A 38 -7.82 4.28 -4.00
CA ILE A 38 -7.04 4.03 -5.24
C ILE A 38 -7.86 4.43 -6.47
N ASN A 39 -9.11 3.99 -6.56
CA ASN A 39 -9.97 4.31 -7.70
C ASN A 39 -10.25 5.81 -7.81
N LYS A 40 -10.45 6.50 -6.68
CA LYS A 40 -10.69 7.95 -6.63
C LYS A 40 -9.51 8.74 -7.20
N GLU A 41 -8.28 8.43 -6.76
CA GLU A 41 -7.09 9.13 -7.24
C GLU A 41 -6.84 8.86 -8.74
N TYR A 42 -6.94 7.62 -9.20
CA TYR A 42 -6.78 7.31 -10.63
C TYR A 42 -7.86 7.95 -11.51
N ARG A 43 -9.10 8.09 -11.01
CA ARG A 43 -10.17 8.81 -11.72
C ARG A 43 -9.91 10.31 -11.80
N LYS A 44 -9.39 10.92 -10.73
CA LYS A 44 -9.05 12.35 -10.67
C LYS A 44 -8.07 12.75 -11.78
N TYR A 45 -7.08 11.90 -12.05
CA TYR A 45 -6.03 12.18 -13.04
C TYR A 45 -6.28 11.56 -14.44
N LYS A 46 -7.47 10.97 -14.68
CA LYS A 46 -7.80 10.29 -15.95
C LYS A 46 -7.65 11.17 -17.19
N ASN A 47 -7.93 12.46 -17.06
CA ASN A 47 -7.93 13.42 -18.16
C ASN A 47 -6.61 14.19 -18.30
N VAL A 48 -5.59 13.88 -17.49
CA VAL A 48 -4.27 14.50 -17.62
C VAL A 48 -3.62 13.99 -18.91
N THR A 49 -3.23 14.92 -19.78
CA THR A 49 -2.57 14.64 -21.07
C THR A 49 -1.09 15.02 -21.08
N ASN A 50 -0.63 15.74 -20.05
CA ASN A 50 0.77 16.13 -19.93
C ASN A 50 1.63 14.93 -19.51
N GLN A 51 2.58 14.58 -20.38
CA GLN A 51 3.45 13.41 -20.24
C GLN A 51 4.33 13.46 -18.97
N ALA A 52 4.91 14.61 -18.65
CA ALA A 52 5.76 14.76 -17.46
C ALA A 52 4.96 14.54 -16.17
N VAL A 53 3.74 15.09 -16.12
CA VAL A 53 2.84 14.93 -14.96
C VAL A 53 2.41 13.47 -14.81
N ILE A 54 2.16 12.77 -15.92
CA ILE A 54 1.82 11.33 -15.90
C ILE A 54 2.97 10.50 -15.31
N GLU A 55 4.21 10.82 -15.67
CA GLU A 55 5.40 10.13 -15.15
C GLU A 55 5.60 10.36 -13.65
N GLU A 56 5.42 11.60 -13.19
CA GLU A 56 5.47 11.93 -11.75
C GLU A 56 4.37 11.19 -10.98
N LEU A 57 3.13 11.18 -11.49
CA LEU A 57 2.02 10.46 -10.87
C LEU A 57 2.26 8.94 -10.84
N ASN A 58 2.90 8.39 -11.88
CA ASN A 58 3.24 6.97 -11.92
C ASN A 58 4.34 6.63 -10.92
N LYS A 59 5.35 7.49 -10.75
CA LYS A 59 6.37 7.35 -9.70
C LYS A 59 5.76 7.42 -8.31
N PHE A 60 4.92 8.40 -8.06
CA PHE A 60 4.18 8.53 -6.81
C PHE A 60 3.36 7.27 -6.50
N ALA A 61 2.67 6.69 -7.49
CA ALA A 61 1.96 5.43 -7.31
C ALA A 61 2.89 4.25 -6.96
N GLN A 62 4.12 4.21 -7.47
CA GLN A 62 5.11 3.20 -7.10
C GLN A 62 5.61 3.38 -5.65
N GLU A 63 5.79 4.63 -5.21
CA GLU A 63 6.16 4.94 -3.82
C GLU A 63 5.07 4.50 -2.85
N VAL A 64 3.80 4.83 -3.14
CA VAL A 64 2.64 4.37 -2.36
C VAL A 64 2.56 2.84 -2.31
N GLU A 65 2.85 2.14 -3.42
CA GLU A 65 2.90 0.67 -3.41
C GLU A 65 3.99 0.15 -2.47
N CYS A 66 5.15 0.82 -2.45
CA CYS A 66 6.25 0.46 -1.58
C CYS A 66 5.86 0.66 -0.11
N GLU A 67 5.24 1.79 0.22
CA GLU A 67 4.74 2.09 1.57
C GLU A 67 3.68 1.08 2.03
N ILE A 68 2.63 0.81 1.24
CA ILE A 68 1.61 -0.19 1.61
C ILE A 68 2.23 -1.56 1.88
N ARG A 69 3.30 -1.91 1.15
CA ARG A 69 4.03 -3.16 1.34
C ARG A 69 4.89 -3.17 2.61
N THR A 70 5.50 -2.05 2.99
CA THR A 70 6.44 -1.99 4.13
C THR A 70 5.79 -1.58 5.44
N THR A 71 4.82 -0.66 5.42
CA THR A 71 4.28 -0.02 6.62
C THR A 71 3.27 -0.90 7.36
N VAL A 72 2.48 -1.74 6.66
CA VAL A 72 1.48 -2.60 7.33
C VAL A 72 2.10 -3.88 7.91
N ILE A 73 3.32 -4.25 7.51
CA ILE A 73 4.07 -5.31 8.19
C ILE A 73 4.48 -4.88 9.61
N GLN A 74 4.42 -3.57 9.95
CA GLN A 74 4.69 -3.08 11.30
C GLN A 74 3.45 -3.05 12.21
N ALA A 75 2.25 -3.34 11.70
CA ALA A 75 0.99 -3.33 12.49
C ALA A 75 0.66 -4.70 13.13
N ILE A 76 1.43 -5.74 12.85
CA ILE A 76 1.43 -6.94 13.68
C ILE A 76 2.37 -6.64 14.83
N GLU A 77 1.82 -6.15 15.93
CA GLU A 77 2.50 -6.07 17.22
C GLU A 77 3.01 -7.49 17.54
N THR A 78 4.28 -7.75 17.22
CA THR A 78 4.93 -9.01 17.55
C THR A 78 5.15 -8.98 19.04
N ALA A 79 4.13 -9.41 19.79
CA ALA A 79 4.07 -9.72 21.22
C ALA A 79 4.96 -8.85 22.14
N PRO A 80 4.40 -8.17 23.17
CA PRO A 80 5.25 -7.77 24.28
C PRO A 80 5.88 -9.06 24.84
N ARG A 81 7.20 -9.21 24.67
CA ARG A 81 7.96 -10.26 25.35
C ARG A 81 7.64 -10.11 26.82
N ARG A 82 6.83 -11.03 27.34
CA ARG A 82 6.69 -11.24 28.78
C ARG A 82 8.09 -11.58 29.28
N HIS A 83 8.74 -10.61 29.89
CA HIS A 83 9.83 -10.90 30.79
C HIS A 83 9.19 -11.41 32.08
N CYS A 84 8.95 -12.72 32.11
CA CYS A 84 8.91 -13.45 33.36
C CYS A 84 10.35 -13.48 33.90
N ASP A 85 10.77 -12.42 34.59
CA ASP A 85 11.84 -12.58 35.57
C ASP A 85 11.21 -12.90 36.92
N LEU A 86 11.30 -14.19 37.20
CA LEU A 86 11.29 -14.83 38.50
C LEU A 86 11.94 -13.95 39.57
N LEU A 87 11.13 -13.30 40.40
CA LEU A 87 11.46 -13.11 41.81
C LEU A 87 10.18 -13.31 42.65
N GLN A 88 9.81 -14.58 42.82
CA GLN A 88 9.22 -15.00 44.08
C GLN A 88 10.27 -14.77 45.18
N MET A 89 9.90 -13.90 46.12
CA MET A 89 10.01 -14.09 47.57
C MET A 89 11.16 -15.00 48.08
N SER A 90 12.12 -14.42 48.80
CA SER A 90 12.74 -15.04 49.99
C SER A 90 13.62 -14.02 50.74
N TRP A 91 13.14 -13.67 51.94
CA TRP A 91 13.79 -13.05 53.12
C TRP A 91 14.39 -11.65 53.01
#